data_AF-A0A4U9W389-F1
#
_entry.id   AF-A0A4U9W389-F1
#
_cell.length_a   1.000
_cell.length_b   1.000
_cell.length_c   1.000
_cell.angle_alpha   90.00
_cell.angle_beta   90.00
_cell.angle_gamma   90.00
#
_symmetry.space_group_name_H-M   'P 1'
#
loop_
_entity.id
_entity.type
_entity.pdbx_description
1 polymer ?
#
loop_
_entity_poly.entity_id
_entity_poly.type
_entity_poly.pdbx_seq_one_letter_code
_entity_poly.pdbx_strand_id
1 'polypeptide(L)'
;MSELALSRAQAIAAKVVNALGGFGLFGVELFVCGDEVIFSEVSPRPHDTGMVTLISQDLSEFALHVRAFLGYRLTRYASSGRPPLR
;
A
#
# COMPACT_ATOMS: atom_id res chain seq x y z
N MET A 1 -3.38 -15.80 7.13
CA MET A 1 -1.97 -15.57 7.54
C MET A 1 -1.94 -15.50 9.06
N SER A 2 -0.94 -16.08 9.72
CA SER A 2 -0.77 -15.95 11.18
C SER A 2 -0.35 -14.52 11.55
N GLU A 3 -0.48 -14.14 12.82
CA GLU A 3 0.01 -12.85 13.32
C GLU A 3 1.53 -12.72 13.15
N LEU A 4 2.28 -13.82 13.33
CA LEU A 4 3.72 -13.86 13.15
C LEU A 4 4.11 -13.62 11.69
N ALA A 5 3.45 -14.29 10.74
CA ALA A 5 3.68 -14.06 9.32
C ALA A 5 3.30 -12.62 8.91
N LEU A 6 2.20 -12.06 9.44
CA LEU A 6 1.82 -10.67 9.19
C LEU A 6 2.90 -9.68 9.65
N SER A 7 3.39 -9.84 10.88
CA SER A 7 4.44 -9.00 11.44
C SER A 7 5.73 -9.09 10.61
N ARG A 8 6.11 -10.30 10.18
CA ARG A 8 7.28 -10.52 9.30
C ARG A 8 7.11 -9.86 7.94
N ALA A 9 5.94 -10.00 7.31
CA ALA A 9 5.63 -9.37 6.03
C ALA A 9 5.76 -7.84 6.10
N GLN A 10 5.18 -7.23 7.14
CA GLN A 10 5.27 -5.78 7.37
C GLN A 10 6.72 -5.33 7.62
N ALA A 11 7.49 -6.09 8.41
CA ALA A 11 8.89 -5.78 8.71
C ALA A 11 9.77 -5.85 7.44
N ILE A 12 9.57 -6.87 6.60
CA ILE A 12 10.28 -7.01 5.32
C ILE A 12 9.92 -5.86 4.40
N ALA A 13 8.63 -5.57 4.21
CA ALA A 13 8.18 -4.47 3.35
C ALA A 13 8.76 -3.13 3.79
N ALA A 14 8.71 -2.82 5.09
CA ALA A 14 9.29 -1.59 5.64
C ALA A 14 10.81 -1.52 5.41
N LYS A 15 11.53 -2.62 5.64
CA LYS A 15 12.99 -2.67 5.41
C LYS A 15 13.35 -2.41 3.95
N VAL A 16 12.64 -3.05 3.01
CA VAL A 16 12.87 -2.89 1.57
C VAL A 16 12.58 -1.46 1.11
N VAL A 17 11.40 -0.92 1.45
CA VAL A 17 10.99 0.42 1.03
C VAL A 17 11.89 1.50 1.62
N ASN A 18 12.23 1.41 2.92
CA ASN A 18 13.12 2.38 3.56
C ASN A 18 14.55 2.34 2.98
N ALA A 19 15.03 1.17 2.55
CA ALA A 19 16.35 1.04 1.93
C ALA A 19 16.41 1.62 0.51
N LEU A 20 15.31 1.52 -0.26
CA LEU A 20 15.19 2.16 -1.57
C LEU A 20 15.06 3.69 -1.45
N GLY A 21 14.39 4.16 -0.39
CA GLY A 21 14.03 5.56 -0.24
C GLY A 21 13.00 6.00 -1.29
N GLY A 22 12.89 7.31 -1.48
CA GLY A 22 11.93 7.90 -2.43
C GLY A 22 10.59 8.26 -1.82
N PHE A 23 9.69 8.74 -2.68
CA PHE A 23 8.36 9.24 -2.30
C PHE A 23 7.30 8.54 -3.17
N GLY A 24 6.15 8.25 -2.59
CA GLY A 24 5.06 7.59 -3.29
C GLY A 24 4.60 6.30 -2.63
N LEU A 25 3.73 5.59 -3.35
CA LEU A 25 3.27 4.25 -3.03
C LEU A 25 4.19 3.20 -3.66
N PHE A 26 4.44 2.12 -2.91
CA PHE A 26 5.25 0.98 -3.31
C PHE A 26 4.40 -0.31 -3.21
N GLY A 27 4.40 -1.12 -4.26
CA GLY A 27 3.95 -2.51 -4.20
C GLY A 27 5.11 -3.40 -3.75
N VAL A 28 4.87 -4.28 -2.76
CA VAL A 28 5.84 -5.29 -2.30
C VAL A 28 5.18 -6.65 -2.36
N GLU A 29 5.77 -7.57 -3.11
CA GLU A 29 5.28 -8.94 -3.22
C GLU A 29 6.12 -9.89 -2.37
N LEU A 30 5.44 -10.82 -1.70
CA LEU A 30 6.02 -11.74 -0.72
C LEU A 30 5.50 -13.15 -0.97
N PHE A 31 6.38 -14.13 -0.87
CA PHE A 31 5.97 -15.52 -0.71
C PHE A 31 5.76 -15.82 0.77
N VAL A 32 4.68 -16.53 1.10
CA VAL A 32 4.34 -16.91 2.48
C VAL A 32 4.16 -18.43 2.55
N CYS A 33 4.93 -19.09 3.42
CA CYS A 33 4.85 -20.53 3.69
C CYS A 33 4.79 -20.77 5.21
N GLY A 34 3.58 -21.02 5.74
CA GLY A 34 3.38 -21.04 7.19
C GLY A 34 3.72 -19.69 7.82
N ASP A 35 4.69 -19.68 8.73
CA ASP A 35 5.20 -18.45 9.36
C ASP A 35 6.38 -17.84 8.60
N GLU A 36 6.94 -18.53 7.61
CA GLU A 36 8.05 -18.04 6.81
C GLU A 36 7.55 -17.06 5.74
N VAL A 37 8.26 -15.94 5.61
CA VAL A 37 7.94 -14.89 4.63
C VAL A 37 9.21 -14.52 3.89
N ILE A 38 9.18 -14.61 2.57
CA ILE A 38 10.32 -14.38 1.69
C ILE A 38 9.97 -13.23 0.73
N PHE A 39 10.89 -12.28 0.59
CA PHE A 39 10.77 -11.21 -0.38
C PHE A 39 10.79 -11.76 -1.81
N SER A 40 9.82 -11.37 -2.63
CA SER A 40 9.80 -11.69 -4.06
C SER A 40 10.28 -10.49 -4.87
N GLU A 41 9.50 -9.40 -4.85
CA GLU A 41 9.80 -8.21 -5.65
C GLU A 41 9.25 -6.92 -5.03
N VAL A 42 9.69 -5.80 -5.59
CA VAL A 42 9.25 -4.45 -5.23
C VAL A 42 9.02 -3.60 -6.48
N SER A 43 7.88 -2.93 -6.52
CA SER A 43 7.50 -1.96 -7.53
C SER A 43 7.37 -0.57 -6.89
N PRO A 44 8.31 0.37 -7.11
CA PRO A 44 8.27 1.73 -6.54
C PRO A 44 7.29 2.65 -7.29
N ARG A 45 6.07 2.17 -7.48
CA ARG A 45 5.00 2.75 -8.32
C ARG A 45 3.67 2.04 -8.01
N PRO A 46 2.52 2.59 -8.43
CA PRO A 46 1.28 1.84 -8.50
C PRO A 46 1.47 0.52 -9.25
N HIS A 47 0.72 -0.51 -8.83
CA HIS A 47 0.93 -1.88 -9.25
C HIS A 47 -0.36 -2.52 -9.74
N ASP A 48 -0.27 -3.44 -10.69
CA ASP A 48 -1.45 -4.03 -11.33
C ASP A 48 -2.38 -4.72 -10.31
N THR A 49 -1.79 -5.34 -9.27
CA THR A 49 -2.55 -5.95 -8.18
C THR A 49 -3.24 -4.94 -7.26
N GLY A 50 -2.80 -3.68 -7.28
CA GLY A 50 -3.41 -2.55 -6.56
C GLY A 50 -4.63 -1.94 -7.27
N MET A 51 -4.89 -2.30 -8.53
CA MET A 51 -6.00 -1.74 -9.32
C MET A 51 -7.38 -1.94 -8.68
N VAL A 52 -7.52 -2.98 -7.85
CA VAL A 52 -8.72 -3.24 -7.03
C VAL A 52 -9.11 -2.05 -6.14
N THR A 53 -8.15 -1.20 -5.78
CA THR A 53 -8.36 0.00 -4.96
C THR A 53 -9.15 1.09 -5.68
N LEU A 54 -9.24 1.07 -7.01
CA LEU A 54 -10.04 2.02 -7.79
C LEU A 54 -11.54 1.97 -7.43
N ILE A 55 -12.02 0.81 -6.99
CA ILE A 55 -13.44 0.58 -6.71
C ILE A 55 -13.67 0.21 -5.24
N SER A 56 -12.69 -0.42 -4.58
CA SER A 56 -12.86 -0.92 -3.21
C SER A 56 -12.49 0.09 -2.11
N GLN A 57 -11.71 1.13 -2.42
CA GLN A 57 -11.20 2.09 -1.43
C GLN A 57 -11.63 3.53 -1.76
N ASP A 58 -11.76 4.37 -0.73
CA ASP A 58 -12.06 5.81 -0.92
C ASP A 58 -10.95 6.56 -1.68
N LEU A 59 -9.70 6.11 -1.52
CA LEU A 59 -8.53 6.60 -2.24
C LEU A 59 -7.89 5.42 -2.95
N SER A 60 -7.80 5.50 -4.28
CA SER A 60 -7.07 4.51 -5.07
C SER A 60 -5.56 4.61 -4.83
N GLU A 61 -4.82 3.56 -5.16
CA GLU A 61 -3.36 3.57 -5.13
C GLU A 61 -2.77 4.74 -5.94
N PHE A 62 -3.40 5.12 -7.05
CA PHE A 62 -2.99 6.26 -7.88
C PHE A 62 -3.20 7.57 -7.14
N ALA A 63 -4.35 7.73 -6.47
CA ALA A 63 -4.63 8.91 -5.68
C ALA A 63 -3.63 9.04 -4.51
N LEU A 64 -3.32 7.94 -3.83
CA LEU A 64 -2.32 7.91 -2.76
C LEU A 64 -0.92 8.23 -3.28
N HIS A 65 -0.51 7.62 -4.39
CA HIS A 65 0.80 7.86 -4.99
C HIS A 65 0.98 9.33 -5.36
N VAL A 66 0.02 9.95 -6.06
CA VAL A 66 0.07 11.40 -6.40
C VAL A 66 0.05 12.27 -5.15
N ARG A 67 -0.80 11.96 -4.16
CA ARG A 67 -0.88 12.72 -2.90
C ARG A 67 0.44 12.75 -2.14
N ALA A 68 1.15 11.63 -2.11
CA ALA A 68 2.46 11.53 -1.47
C ALA A 68 3.47 12.50 -2.09
N PHE A 69 3.47 12.65 -3.42
CA PHE A 69 4.31 13.65 -4.11
C PHE A 69 3.88 15.09 -3.86
N LEU A 70 2.57 15.34 -3.72
CA LEU A 70 2.03 16.69 -3.49
C LEU A 70 2.01 17.11 -2.01
N GLY A 71 2.51 16.27 -1.09
CA GLY A 71 2.48 16.57 0.35
C GLY A 71 1.07 16.60 0.94
N TYR A 72 0.09 15.97 0.26
CA TYR A 72 -1.28 15.89 0.75
C TYR A 72 -1.43 14.76 1.77
N ARG A 73 -2.44 14.90 2.65
CA ARG A 73 -2.76 13.84 3.63
C ARG A 73 -3.10 12.53 2.90
N LEU A 74 -2.49 11.44 3.34
CA LEU A 74 -2.77 10.09 2.83
C LEU A 74 -4.01 9.46 3.48
N THR A 75 -4.57 10.12 4.50
CA THR A 75 -5.80 9.69 5.16
C THR A 75 -7.04 10.14 4.39
N ARG A 76 -8.15 9.46 4.65
CA ARG A 76 -9.48 9.89 4.21
C ARG A 76 -9.75 11.32 4.69
N TYR A 77 -10.50 12.10 3.91
CA TYR A 77 -11.16 13.28 4.47
C TYR A 77 -12.17 12.78 5.51
N ALA A 78 -12.15 13.35 6.72
CA ALA A 78 -13.28 13.19 7.63
C ALA A 78 -14.54 13.55 6.84
N SER A 79 -15.50 12.64 6.76
CA SER A 79 -16.68 12.80 5.93
C SER A 79 -17.43 14.06 6.35
N SER A 80 -17.20 15.17 5.66
CA SER A 80 -18.10 16.32 5.68
C SER A 80 -19.33 15.93 4.85
N GLY A 81 -20.21 15.11 5.44
CA GLY A 81 -21.60 14.89 5.04
C GLY A 81 -21.92 14.87 3.53
N ARG A 82 -21.12 14.21 2.69
CA ARG A 82 -21.45 14.08 1.26
C ARG A 82 -22.37 12.87 1.06
N PRO A 83 -23.56 13.04 0.45
CA PRO A 83 -24.43 11.91 0.18
C PRO A 83 -23.80 10.99 -0.89
N PRO A 84 -24.19 9.70 -0.93
CA PRO A 84 -23.61 8.74 -1.86
C PRO A 84 -23.83 9.20 -3.30
N LEU A 85 -22.79 9.09 -4.12
CA LEU A 85 -22.93 9.28 -5.57
C LEU A 85 -23.87 8.19 -6.10
N ARG A 86 -24.91 8.63 -6.81
CA ARG A 86 -25.84 7.75 -7.54
C ARG A 86 -25.12 6.96 -8.63
#